data_AF-A0A2V6LKW3-F1
#
_entry.id   AF-A0A2V6LKW3-F1
#
_cell.length_a   1.000
_cell.length_b   1.000
_cell.length_c   1.000
_cell.angle_alpha   90.00
_cell.angle_beta   90.00
_cell.angle_gamma   90.00
#
_symmetry.space_group_name_H-M   'P 1'
#
loop_
_entity.id
_entity.type
_entity.pdbx_description
1 polymer ?
#
loop_
_entity_poly.entity_id
_entity_poly.type
_entity_poly.pdbx_seq_one_letter_code
_entity_poly.pdbx_strand_id
1 'polypeptide(L)'
;MKRNLSDYLVALFVIACSVVLLAALTFALSGYRLKKPKRTLQINYEDVTGIKIHSEVRYAGAPAGRVIAMRHLTAKEREASANKKDAVRVTVSLDEGIPPLPTDVTAMLSSDTMLSPKFVALSAGTPGGQTLANNAAIEGHPAYGLEQITAAAGPLFENANRLLDNLNLTVKGLKVDLDQFTPKLGPLADSLKLDVDNLQNVVKNLEGMSKDADKVLGTADTFISTTDKQLQEQMKQLHVVLLNLKVVSTHAKALVEALAEKPNRIIFSGKPAKLTPESEILKSSKPLPAKKP
;
A
#
# COMPACT_ATOMS: atom_id res chain seq x y z
N MET A 1 -3.98 -68.75 35.27
CA MET A 1 -4.53 -67.87 34.21
C MET A 1 -3.46 -67.75 33.13
N LYS A 2 -3.52 -68.57 32.07
CA LYS A 2 -2.51 -68.59 31.00
C LYS A 2 -2.73 -67.34 30.15
N ARG A 3 -1.76 -66.41 30.14
CA ARG A 3 -1.79 -65.25 29.26
C ARG A 3 -1.71 -65.74 27.82
N ASN A 4 -2.72 -65.42 27.02
CA ASN A 4 -2.78 -65.84 25.63
C ASN A 4 -1.78 -65.01 24.83
N LEU A 5 -0.80 -65.68 24.21
CA LEU A 5 0.18 -65.06 23.30
C LEU A 5 -0.49 -64.24 22.18
N SER A 6 -1.70 -64.65 21.80
CA SER A 6 -2.55 -63.94 20.84
C SER A 6 -2.90 -62.52 21.28
N ASP A 7 -3.19 -62.28 22.56
CA ASP A 7 -3.62 -60.96 23.04
C ASP A 7 -2.47 -59.95 22.99
N TYR A 8 -1.24 -60.41 23.27
CA TYR A 8 -0.04 -59.59 23.13
C TYR A 8 0.29 -59.26 21.68
N LEU A 9 0.08 -60.20 20.75
CA LEU A 9 0.27 -59.97 19.32
C LEU A 9 -0.75 -58.95 18.77
N VAL A 10 -2.01 -59.05 19.18
CA VAL A 10 -3.06 -58.08 18.81
C VAL A 10 -2.71 -56.70 19.37
N ALA A 11 -2.32 -56.60 20.64
CA ALA A 11 -1.93 -55.32 21.24
C ALA A 11 -0.72 -54.69 20.53
N LEU A 12 0.31 -55.49 20.21
CA LEU A 12 1.49 -55.02 19.46
C LEU A 12 1.11 -54.48 18.07
N PHE A 13 0.21 -55.18 17.37
CA PHE A 13 -0.23 -54.77 16.03
C PHE A 13 -1.01 -53.46 16.07
N VAL A 14 -1.91 -53.28 17.04
CA VAL A 14 -2.66 -52.03 17.22
C VAL A 14 -1.73 -50.87 17.54
N ILE A 15 -0.74 -51.08 18.43
CA ILE A 15 0.26 -50.06 18.75
C ILE A 15 1.09 -49.71 17.51
N ALA A 16 1.58 -50.70 16.78
CA ALA A 16 2.36 -50.47 15.56
C ALA A 16 1.54 -49.70 14.51
N CYS A 17 0.29 -50.08 14.28
CA CYS A 17 -0.60 -49.41 13.34
C CYS A 17 -0.91 -47.96 13.77
N SER A 18 -1.12 -47.73 15.08
CA SER A 18 -1.31 -46.39 15.64
C SER A 18 -0.08 -45.50 15.45
N VAL A 19 1.13 -46.03 15.70
CA VAL A 19 2.39 -45.31 15.48
C VAL A 19 2.59 -44.99 14.00
N VAL A 20 2.31 -45.94 13.10
CA VAL A 20 2.42 -45.72 11.65
C VAL A 20 1.42 -44.67 11.17
N LEU A 21 0.17 -44.71 11.61
CA LEU A 21 -0.83 -43.69 11.27
C LEU A 21 -0.45 -42.31 11.81
N LEU A 22 0.07 -42.24 13.04
CA LEU A 22 0.53 -40.99 13.63
C LEU A 22 1.75 -40.44 12.88
N ALA A 23 2.70 -41.31 12.50
CA ALA A 23 3.85 -40.93 11.67
C ALA A 23 3.42 -40.46 10.28
N ALA A 24 2.47 -41.14 9.64
CA ALA A 24 1.95 -40.75 8.33
C ALA A 24 1.19 -39.42 8.40
N LEU A 25 0.37 -39.21 9.42
CA LEU A 25 -0.38 -37.98 9.63
C LEU A 25 0.55 -36.80 9.94
N THR A 26 1.53 -36.98 10.83
CA THR A 26 2.53 -35.95 11.13
C THR A 26 3.35 -35.60 9.90
N PHE A 27 3.75 -36.59 9.09
CA PHE A 27 4.45 -36.34 7.83
C PHE A 27 3.58 -35.58 6.81
N ALA A 28 2.32 -35.96 6.67
CA ALA A 28 1.37 -35.31 5.76
C ALA A 28 1.07 -33.85 6.17
N LEU A 29 0.93 -33.60 7.47
CA LEU A 29 0.63 -32.26 8.01
C LEU A 29 1.87 -31.37 8.09
N SER A 30 3.07 -31.93 8.25
CA SER A 30 4.30 -31.14 8.41
C SER A 30 4.67 -30.34 7.17
N GLY A 31 4.10 -30.63 5.99
CA GLY A 31 4.47 -29.96 4.74
C GLY A 31 5.94 -30.10 4.38
N TYR A 32 6.61 -31.12 4.94
CA TYR A 32 8.05 -31.29 4.88
C TYR A 32 8.48 -31.67 3.46
N ARG A 33 9.11 -30.73 2.76
CA ARG A 33 9.67 -30.99 1.43
C ARG A 33 11.13 -31.43 1.59
N LEU A 34 11.36 -32.74 1.48
CA LEU A 34 12.70 -33.35 1.48
C LEU A 34 13.57 -32.91 0.28
N LYS A 35 12.97 -32.30 -0.74
CA LYS A 35 13.68 -31.83 -1.95
C LYS A 35 14.38 -30.50 -1.66
N LYS A 36 15.71 -30.48 -1.77
CA LYS A 36 16.49 -29.24 -1.66
C LYS A 36 16.04 -28.21 -2.71
N PRO A 37 15.92 -26.92 -2.35
CA PRO A 37 15.56 -25.88 -3.29
C PRO A 37 16.62 -25.79 -4.38
N LYS A 38 16.21 -25.93 -5.65
CA LYS A 38 17.14 -25.90 -6.80
C LYS A 38 17.58 -24.48 -7.16
N ARG A 39 16.72 -23.49 -6.91
CA ARG A 39 17.00 -22.08 -7.24
C ARG A 39 16.78 -21.20 -6.03
N THR A 40 17.80 -20.43 -5.67
CA THR A 40 17.75 -19.47 -4.58
C THR A 40 18.06 -18.06 -5.08
N LEU A 41 17.61 -17.06 -4.35
CA LEU A 41 17.89 -15.65 -4.59
C LEU A 41 18.16 -14.99 -3.24
N GLN A 42 19.20 -14.17 -3.17
CA GLN A 42 19.54 -13.38 -1.99
C GLN A 42 19.02 -11.97 -2.18
N ILE A 43 18.35 -11.42 -1.18
CA ILE A 43 17.76 -10.10 -1.23
C ILE A 43 18.21 -9.36 0.02
N ASN A 44 18.88 -8.21 -0.18
CA ASN A 44 19.29 -7.36 0.93
C ASN A 44 18.21 -6.30 1.19
N TYR A 45 17.89 -6.05 2.45
CA TYR A 45 16.91 -5.07 2.87
C TYR A 45 17.47 -4.19 4.00
N GLU A 46 17.03 -2.94 4.04
CA GLU A 46 17.18 -2.05 5.20
C GLU A 46 16.36 -2.56 6.40
N ASP A 47 15.11 -2.94 6.17
CA ASP A 47 14.21 -3.48 7.18
C ASP A 47 13.36 -4.63 6.62
N VAL A 48 13.18 -5.68 7.43
CA VAL A 48 12.39 -6.87 7.11
C VAL A 48 11.23 -7.08 8.08
N THR A 49 10.84 -6.04 8.83
CA THR A 49 9.75 -6.10 9.81
C THR A 49 8.48 -6.69 9.21
N GLY A 50 8.03 -7.81 9.79
CA GLY A 50 6.84 -8.56 9.36
C GLY A 50 7.13 -9.81 8.51
N ILE A 51 8.38 -10.03 8.08
CA ILE A 51 8.80 -11.23 7.36
C ILE A 51 9.34 -12.29 8.34
N LYS A 52 9.03 -13.55 8.08
CA LYS A 52 9.46 -14.71 8.86
C LYS A 52 10.06 -15.77 7.95
N ILE A 53 10.78 -16.71 8.55
CA ILE A 53 11.16 -17.94 7.85
C ILE A 53 9.86 -18.63 7.41
N HIS A 54 9.84 -19.14 6.18
CA HIS A 54 8.66 -19.69 5.49
C HIS A 54 7.59 -18.68 5.06
N SER A 55 7.83 -17.36 5.18
CA SER A 55 7.00 -16.36 4.51
C SER A 55 6.91 -16.66 3.01
N GLU A 56 5.74 -16.38 2.44
CA GLU A 56 5.47 -16.59 1.02
C GLU A 56 6.34 -15.66 0.15
N VAL A 57 6.72 -16.16 -1.02
CA VAL A 57 7.35 -15.37 -2.09
C VAL A 57 6.43 -15.44 -3.28
N ARG A 58 6.06 -14.29 -3.83
CA ARG A 58 5.19 -14.18 -5.00
C ARG A 58 5.94 -13.55 -6.16
N TYR A 59 5.74 -14.07 -7.36
CA TYR A 59 6.26 -13.51 -8.61
C TYR A 59 5.09 -13.03 -9.45
N ALA A 60 5.09 -11.74 -9.78
CA ALA A 60 3.98 -11.11 -10.51
C ALA A 60 2.59 -11.39 -9.89
N GLY A 61 2.53 -11.48 -8.55
CA GLY A 61 1.30 -11.76 -7.79
C GLY A 61 0.94 -13.24 -7.63
N ALA A 62 1.62 -14.16 -8.33
CA ALA A 62 1.40 -15.60 -8.19
C ALA A 62 2.39 -16.23 -7.19
N PRO A 63 2.02 -17.30 -6.46
CA PRO A 63 2.93 -18.02 -5.58
C PRO A 63 4.15 -18.53 -6.34
N ALA A 64 5.35 -18.23 -5.85
CA ALA A 64 6.61 -18.50 -6.53
C ALA A 64 7.67 -19.17 -5.65
N GLY A 65 7.46 -19.22 -4.34
CA GLY A 65 8.34 -19.92 -3.42
C GLY A 65 8.21 -19.43 -2.00
N ARG A 66 9.29 -19.54 -1.23
CA ARG A 66 9.32 -19.21 0.21
C ARG A 66 10.67 -18.70 0.70
N VAL A 67 10.64 -17.93 1.78
CA VAL A 67 11.83 -17.55 2.55
C VAL A 67 12.41 -18.76 3.27
N ILE A 68 13.69 -19.06 3.05
CA ILE A 68 14.39 -20.21 3.65
C ILE A 68 15.42 -19.82 4.69
N ALA A 69 15.97 -18.60 4.64
CA ALA A 69 16.92 -18.12 5.62
C ALA A 69 16.86 -16.59 5.73
N MET A 70 17.17 -16.08 6.92
CA MET A 70 17.35 -14.65 7.17
C MET A 70 18.54 -14.47 8.11
N ARG A 71 19.41 -13.50 7.81
CA ARG A 71 20.55 -13.15 8.67
C ARG A 71 20.85 -11.67 8.61
N HIS A 72 21.42 -11.14 9.69
CA HIS A 72 21.95 -9.78 9.68
C HIS A 72 23.25 -9.72 8.86
N LEU A 73 23.47 -8.61 8.18
CA LEU A 73 24.71 -8.29 7.48
C LEU A 73 25.75 -7.76 8.45
N THR A 74 26.98 -8.25 8.33
CA THR A 74 28.12 -7.74 9.09
C THR A 74 28.52 -6.34 8.62
N ALA A 75 29.26 -5.58 9.43
CA ALA A 75 29.69 -4.22 9.05
C ALA A 75 30.45 -4.20 7.71
N LYS A 76 31.35 -5.17 7.47
CA LYS A 76 32.08 -5.30 6.20
C LYS A 76 31.17 -5.56 5.00
N GLU A 77 30.14 -6.39 5.19
CA GLU A 77 29.16 -6.67 4.13
C GLU A 77 28.25 -5.47 3.84
N ARG A 78 27.95 -4.66 4.86
CA ARG A 78 27.19 -3.41 4.69
C ARG A 78 27.99 -2.35 3.93
N GLU A 79 29.29 -2.27 4.18
CA GLU A 79 30.18 -1.38 3.41
C GLU A 79 30.33 -1.80 1.95
N ALA A 80 30.26 -3.10 1.68
CA ALA A 80 30.32 -3.65 0.32
C ALA A 80 28.96 -3.64 -0.41
N SER A 81 27.85 -3.34 0.27
CA SER A 81 26.53 -3.27 -0.37
C SER A 81 26.39 -1.98 -1.18
N ALA A 82 25.64 -2.05 -2.28
CA ALA A 82 25.28 -0.86 -3.07
C ALA A 82 24.52 0.16 -2.20
N ASN A 83 23.66 -0.33 -1.32
CA ASN A 83 22.96 0.48 -0.34
C ASN A 83 23.52 0.27 1.07
N LYS A 84 24.16 1.30 1.62
CA LYS A 84 24.78 1.26 2.96
C LYS A 84 23.78 1.08 4.11
N LYS A 85 22.48 1.27 3.84
CA LYS A 85 21.41 1.07 4.82
C LYS A 85 20.98 -0.39 4.94
N ASP A 86 21.37 -1.25 4.00
CA ASP A 86 21.04 -2.67 4.08
C ASP A 86 21.57 -3.27 5.38
N ALA A 87 20.69 -3.92 6.12
CA ALA A 87 21.02 -4.51 7.41
C ALA A 87 20.76 -6.01 7.45
N VAL A 88 19.87 -6.51 6.59
CA VAL A 88 19.41 -7.91 6.62
C VAL A 88 19.48 -8.53 5.24
N ARG A 89 19.96 -9.77 5.17
CA ARG A 89 19.90 -10.59 3.97
C ARG A 89 18.87 -11.69 4.14
N VAL A 90 17.89 -11.69 3.24
CA VAL A 90 16.86 -12.70 3.11
C VAL A 90 17.22 -13.62 1.96
N THR A 91 17.25 -14.93 2.20
CA THR A 91 17.41 -15.93 1.14
C THR A 91 16.06 -16.56 0.85
N VAL A 92 15.62 -16.45 -0.40
CA VAL A 92 14.39 -17.05 -0.88
C VAL A 92 14.70 -18.24 -1.77
N SER A 93 13.82 -19.24 -1.73
CA SER A 93 13.78 -20.35 -2.67
C SER A 93 12.67 -20.12 -3.68
N LEU A 94 12.93 -20.45 -4.94
CA LEU A 94 11.98 -20.36 -6.04
C LEU A 94 11.57 -21.76 -6.51
N ASP A 95 10.31 -21.92 -6.88
CA ASP A 95 9.75 -23.16 -7.40
C ASP A 95 10.23 -23.45 -8.84
N GLU A 96 10.26 -24.74 -9.24
CA GLU A 96 10.79 -25.18 -10.55
C GLU A 96 10.00 -24.64 -11.75
N GLY A 97 8.73 -24.26 -11.55
CA GLY A 97 7.86 -23.71 -12.60
C GLY A 97 8.05 -22.22 -12.87
N ILE A 98 8.90 -21.53 -12.09
CA ILE A 98 9.09 -20.08 -12.22
C ILE A 98 10.13 -19.79 -13.32
N PRO A 99 9.82 -18.88 -14.27
CA PRO A 99 10.75 -18.54 -15.33
C PRO A 99 12.04 -17.92 -14.77
N PRO A 100 13.13 -17.94 -15.54
CA PRO A 100 14.34 -17.24 -15.14
C PRO A 100 14.10 -15.76 -14.87
N LEU A 101 14.46 -15.32 -13.66
CA LEU A 101 14.30 -13.93 -13.25
C LEU A 101 15.25 -13.03 -14.05
N PRO A 102 14.76 -11.95 -14.67
CA PRO A 102 15.59 -10.92 -15.27
C PRO A 102 16.47 -10.18 -14.25
N THR A 103 17.54 -9.52 -14.70
CA THR A 103 18.42 -8.69 -13.85
C THR A 103 17.74 -7.45 -13.27
N ASP A 104 16.67 -6.96 -13.89
CA ASP A 104 15.88 -5.81 -13.45
C ASP A 104 14.70 -6.21 -12.55
N VAL A 105 14.69 -7.44 -12.03
CA VAL A 105 13.68 -7.86 -11.06
C VAL A 105 13.81 -7.02 -9.78
N THR A 106 12.69 -6.51 -9.30
CA THR A 106 12.62 -5.77 -8.04
C THR A 106 11.97 -6.65 -7.00
N ALA A 107 12.58 -6.71 -5.81
CA ALA A 107 11.96 -7.33 -4.65
C ALA A 107 11.40 -6.26 -3.72
N MET A 108 10.16 -6.43 -3.30
CA MET A 108 9.49 -5.56 -2.33
C MET A 108 8.82 -6.40 -1.25
N LEU A 109 8.75 -5.89 -0.03
CA LEU A 109 7.91 -6.50 1.01
C LEU A 109 6.48 -5.97 0.86
N SER A 110 5.48 -6.85 0.88
CA SER A 110 4.07 -6.47 0.74
C SER A 110 3.17 -7.33 1.63
N SER A 111 1.91 -6.91 1.80
CA SER A 111 0.86 -7.71 2.42
C SER A 111 -0.45 -7.54 1.64
N ASP A 112 -1.33 -8.54 1.70
CA ASP A 112 -2.63 -8.47 1.01
C ASP A 112 -3.59 -7.48 1.70
N THR A 113 -3.45 -7.34 3.02
CA THR A 113 -4.21 -6.42 3.86
C THR A 113 -3.32 -5.85 4.96
N MET A 114 -3.81 -4.87 5.73
CA MET A 114 -3.07 -4.31 6.88
C MET A 114 -2.80 -5.32 8.00
N LEU A 115 -3.63 -6.36 8.14
CA LEU A 115 -3.51 -7.39 9.18
C LEU A 115 -2.88 -8.69 8.65
N SER A 116 -2.75 -8.82 7.33
CA SER A 116 -2.14 -10.00 6.71
C SER A 116 -0.65 -10.06 7.02
N PRO A 117 -0.07 -11.27 7.16
CA PRO A 117 1.38 -11.41 7.23
C PRO A 117 2.03 -10.84 5.97
N LYS A 118 3.25 -10.30 6.13
CA LYS A 118 4.01 -9.81 4.97
C LYS A 118 4.62 -10.99 4.20
N PHE A 119 4.73 -10.78 2.90
CA PHE A 119 5.36 -11.68 1.94
C PHE A 119 6.36 -10.90 1.07
N VAL A 120 7.24 -11.63 0.40
CA VAL A 120 8.19 -11.06 -0.57
C VAL A 120 7.52 -11.04 -1.93
N ALA A 121 7.32 -9.87 -2.51
CA ALA A 121 6.82 -9.67 -3.86
C ALA A 121 7.98 -9.43 -4.83
N LEU A 122 8.05 -10.23 -5.89
CA LEU A 122 9.00 -10.08 -6.99
C LEU A 122 8.24 -9.53 -8.20
N SER A 123 8.77 -8.48 -8.81
CA SER A 123 8.27 -7.97 -10.09
C SER A 123 8.55 -8.96 -11.24
N ALA A 124 7.89 -8.78 -12.39
CA ALA A 124 8.17 -9.60 -13.56
C ALA A 124 9.48 -9.22 -14.27
N GLY A 125 9.97 -7.99 -14.06
CA GLY A 125 11.08 -7.41 -14.81
C GLY A 125 10.75 -7.27 -16.31
N THR A 126 11.79 -7.03 -17.11
CA THR A 126 11.67 -6.88 -18.56
C THR A 126 11.86 -8.23 -19.26
N PRO A 127 10.95 -8.63 -20.17
CA PRO A 127 11.09 -9.87 -20.92
C PRO A 127 12.30 -9.82 -21.87
N GLY A 128 13.07 -10.92 -21.93
CA GLY A 128 14.18 -11.07 -22.87
C GLY A 128 15.52 -10.44 -22.44
N GLY A 129 15.59 -9.89 -21.23
CA GLY A 129 16.84 -9.39 -20.65
C GLY A 129 17.80 -10.49 -20.17
N GLN A 130 18.97 -10.07 -19.68
CA GLN A 130 19.90 -10.99 -19.02
C GLN A 130 19.25 -11.57 -17.76
N THR A 131 19.42 -12.87 -17.54
CA THR A 131 18.81 -13.56 -16.41
C THR A 131 19.76 -13.61 -15.22
N LEU A 132 19.24 -13.43 -14.01
CA LEU A 132 19.99 -13.60 -12.77
C LEU A 132 20.51 -15.03 -12.62
N ALA A 133 21.78 -15.14 -12.25
CA ALA A 133 22.39 -16.39 -11.85
C ALA A 133 21.70 -16.96 -10.61
N ASN A 134 21.84 -18.27 -10.42
CA ASN A 134 21.38 -18.90 -9.18
C ASN A 134 22.11 -18.28 -7.99
N ASN A 135 21.37 -18.00 -6.91
CA ASN A 135 21.89 -17.41 -5.68
C ASN A 135 22.46 -15.98 -5.84
N ALA A 136 22.09 -15.27 -6.92
CA ALA A 136 22.43 -13.87 -7.09
C ALA A 136 21.88 -13.00 -5.96
N ALA A 137 22.57 -11.91 -5.65
CA ALA A 137 22.13 -10.92 -4.69
C ALA A 137 21.48 -9.73 -5.41
N ILE A 138 20.30 -9.34 -4.97
CA ILE A 138 19.59 -8.14 -5.43
C ILE A 138 19.23 -7.24 -4.25
N GLU A 139 18.94 -5.98 -4.56
CA GLU A 139 18.43 -5.01 -3.59
C GLU A 139 16.92 -5.17 -3.43
N GLY A 140 16.49 -5.21 -2.18
CA GLY A 140 15.10 -5.29 -1.78
C GLY A 140 14.61 -3.98 -1.18
N HIS A 141 13.41 -3.59 -1.56
CA HIS A 141 12.77 -2.39 -1.05
C HIS A 141 11.82 -2.76 0.10
N PRO A 142 11.91 -2.10 1.27
CA PRO A 142 10.98 -2.35 2.36
C PRO A 142 9.55 -1.93 1.95
N ALA A 143 8.55 -2.49 2.65
CA ALA A 143 7.18 -2.04 2.51
C ALA A 143 7.05 -0.67 3.19
N TYR A 144 6.74 0.38 2.43
CA TYR A 144 6.41 1.67 3.03
C TYR A 144 5.03 1.59 3.70
N GLY A 145 5.03 1.45 5.02
CA GLY A 145 3.81 1.43 5.84
C GLY A 145 3.19 2.82 5.99
N LEU A 146 1.98 2.88 6.56
CA LEU A 146 1.31 4.14 6.91
C LEU A 146 2.16 4.98 7.87
N GLU A 147 2.96 4.31 8.72
CA GLU A 147 3.87 4.92 9.69
C GLU A 147 4.97 5.72 8.97
N GLN A 148 5.51 5.21 7.87
CA GLN A 148 6.55 5.88 7.09
C GLN A 148 5.99 6.99 6.21
N ILE A 149 4.75 6.85 5.70
CA ILE A 149 4.04 7.96 5.04
C ILE A 149 3.85 9.10 6.05
N THR A 150 3.42 8.79 7.27
CA THR A 150 3.23 9.80 8.33
C THR A 150 4.56 10.44 8.74
N ALA A 151 5.63 9.65 8.88
CA ALA A 151 6.97 10.15 9.18
C ALA A 151 7.53 11.03 8.04
N ALA A 152 7.29 10.67 6.78
CA ALA A 152 7.71 11.45 5.61
C ALA A 152 6.85 12.72 5.42
N ALA A 153 5.58 12.70 5.83
CA ALA A 153 4.67 13.83 5.71
C ALA A 153 4.98 14.95 6.71
N GLY A 154 5.51 14.64 7.90
CA GLY A 154 5.84 15.64 8.92
C GLY A 154 6.67 16.82 8.39
N PRO A 155 7.87 16.58 7.83
CA PRO A 155 8.70 17.65 7.24
C PRO A 155 8.03 18.36 6.05
N LEU A 156 7.17 17.68 5.30
CA LEU A 156 6.43 18.30 4.19
C LEU A 156 5.39 19.29 4.71
N PHE A 157 4.68 18.98 5.80
CA PHE A 157 3.75 19.90 6.45
C PHE A 157 4.47 21.12 7.04
N GLU A 158 5.63 20.92 7.67
CA GLU A 158 6.43 22.04 8.20
C GLU A 158 6.92 22.97 7.08
N ASN A 159 7.40 22.41 5.97
CA ASN A 159 7.84 23.20 4.82
C ASN A 159 6.68 23.90 4.12
N ALA A 160 5.51 23.25 4.00
CA ALA A 160 4.30 23.87 3.46
C ALA A 160 3.85 25.06 4.32
N ASN A 161 3.83 24.90 5.65
CA ASN A 161 3.50 25.99 6.58
C ASN A 161 4.48 27.16 6.42
N ARG A 162 5.78 26.88 6.29
CA ARG A 162 6.79 27.92 6.08
C ARG A 162 6.63 28.64 4.74
N LEU A 163 6.25 27.94 3.68
CA LEU A 163 5.94 28.56 2.39
C LEU A 163 4.67 29.43 2.47
N LEU A 164 3.63 28.96 3.17
CA LEU A 164 2.41 29.74 3.40
C LEU A 164 2.67 30.99 4.22
N ASP A 165 3.51 30.91 5.25
CA ASP A 165 3.91 32.07 6.06
C ASP A 165 4.72 33.07 5.25
N ASN A 166 5.68 32.61 4.45
CA ASN A 166 6.48 33.47 3.57
C ASN A 166 5.64 34.12 2.47
N LEU A 167 4.65 33.41 1.92
CA LEU A 167 3.69 33.96 0.96
C LEU A 167 2.81 35.04 1.62
N ASN A 168 2.34 34.81 2.84
CA ASN A 168 1.53 35.80 3.58
C ASN A 168 2.36 37.07 3.89
N LEU A 169 3.63 36.92 4.24
CA LEU A 169 4.56 38.04 4.42
C LEU A 169 4.84 38.78 3.10
N THR A 170 5.04 38.06 2.00
CA THR A 170 5.29 38.64 0.67
C THR A 170 4.06 39.38 0.15
N VAL A 171 2.85 38.83 0.31
CA VAL A 171 1.60 39.48 -0.08
C VAL A 171 1.31 40.71 0.78
N LYS A 172 1.60 40.66 2.09
CA LYS A 172 1.52 41.86 2.95
C LYS A 172 2.55 42.92 2.55
N GLY A 173 3.78 42.52 2.25
CA GLY A 173 4.83 43.41 1.75
C GLY A 173 4.43 44.08 0.44
N LEU A 174 3.95 43.30 -0.54
CA LEU A 174 3.41 43.81 -1.80
C LEU A 174 2.23 44.77 -1.60
N LYS A 175 1.33 44.49 -0.66
CA LYS A 175 0.21 45.40 -0.35
C LYS A 175 0.70 46.72 0.25
N VAL A 176 1.65 46.67 1.18
CA VAL A 176 2.28 47.86 1.78
C VAL A 176 3.07 48.66 0.75
N ASP A 177 3.87 47.99 -0.08
CA ASP A 177 4.64 48.65 -1.14
C ASP A 177 3.73 49.25 -2.20
N LEU A 178 2.61 48.59 -2.54
CA LEU A 178 1.62 49.13 -3.48
C LEU A 178 0.88 50.33 -2.90
N ASP A 179 0.52 50.31 -1.62
CA ASP A 179 -0.06 51.47 -0.91
C ASP A 179 0.92 52.66 -0.88
N GLN A 180 2.25 52.40 -0.83
CA GLN A 180 3.29 53.42 -0.92
C GLN A 180 3.63 53.85 -2.36
N PHE A 181 3.44 52.98 -3.36
CA PHE A 181 3.65 53.27 -4.78
C PHE A 181 2.49 54.06 -5.38
N THR A 182 1.26 53.84 -4.94
CA THR A 182 0.05 54.52 -5.42
C THR A 182 0.16 56.06 -5.42
N PRO A 183 0.64 56.72 -4.35
CA PRO A 183 0.85 58.17 -4.37
C PRO A 183 2.06 58.63 -5.22
N LYS A 184 3.02 57.75 -5.52
CA LYS A 184 4.15 58.04 -6.42
C LYS A 184 3.82 57.86 -7.91
N LEU A 185 2.69 57.22 -8.23
CA LEU A 185 2.16 57.17 -9.60
C LEU A 185 1.61 58.52 -10.08
N GLY A 186 1.23 59.42 -9.16
CA GLY A 186 0.79 60.79 -9.47
C GLY A 186 1.82 61.58 -10.29
N PRO A 187 3.08 61.74 -9.82
CA PRO A 187 4.13 62.40 -10.58
C PRO A 187 4.67 61.57 -11.75
N LEU A 188 4.52 60.24 -11.74
CA LEU A 188 4.86 59.40 -12.90
C LEU A 188 3.91 59.66 -14.08
N ALA A 189 2.62 59.90 -13.81
CA ALA A 189 1.62 60.25 -14.84
C ALA A 189 1.97 61.54 -15.62
N ASP A 190 2.67 62.48 -14.99
CA ASP A 190 3.17 63.69 -15.63
C ASP A 190 4.48 63.45 -16.43
N SER A 191 5.34 62.55 -15.96
CA SER A 191 6.55 62.13 -16.69
C SER A 191 6.29 61.20 -17.89
N LEU A 192 5.12 60.53 -17.93
CA LEU A 192 4.67 59.67 -19.03
C LEU A 192 4.37 60.44 -20.33
N LYS A 193 4.33 61.78 -20.30
CA LYS A 193 4.15 62.61 -21.51
C LYS A 193 5.43 62.77 -22.36
N LEU A 194 6.61 62.40 -21.86
CA LEU A 194 7.89 62.72 -22.51
C LEU A 194 8.69 61.53 -23.07
N ASP A 195 8.31 60.28 -22.79
CA ASP A 195 9.10 59.10 -23.18
C ASP A 195 8.25 58.04 -23.91
N VAL A 196 7.86 58.37 -25.15
CA VAL A 196 6.98 57.55 -25.99
C VAL A 196 7.69 56.28 -26.51
N ASP A 197 9.01 56.33 -26.68
CA ASP A 197 9.78 55.22 -27.27
C ASP A 197 10.01 54.07 -26.27
N ASN A 198 10.28 54.39 -24.99
CA ASN A 198 10.33 53.36 -23.94
C ASN A 198 8.94 52.82 -23.60
N LEU A 199 7.89 53.64 -23.70
CA LEU A 199 6.51 53.20 -23.53
C LEU A 199 6.09 52.16 -24.56
N GLN A 200 6.51 52.27 -25.83
CA GLN A 200 6.20 51.25 -26.83
C GLN A 200 6.83 49.89 -26.51
N ASN A 201 8.06 49.88 -25.98
CA ASN A 201 8.73 48.65 -25.57
C ASN A 201 8.09 48.05 -24.31
N VAL A 202 7.71 48.88 -23.34
CA VAL A 202 6.98 48.46 -22.15
C VAL A 202 5.59 47.93 -22.52
N VAL A 203 4.86 48.59 -23.43
CA VAL A 203 3.54 48.13 -23.92
C VAL A 203 3.66 46.82 -24.70
N LYS A 204 4.68 46.65 -25.55
CA LYS A 204 4.96 45.37 -26.24
C LYS A 204 5.27 44.25 -25.27
N ASN A 205 6.10 44.54 -24.26
CA ASN A 205 6.46 43.57 -23.23
C ASN A 205 5.25 43.24 -22.33
N LEU A 206 4.40 44.23 -22.01
CA LEU A 206 3.13 44.01 -21.29
C LEU A 206 2.12 43.23 -22.13
N GLU A 207 2.04 43.44 -23.43
CA GLU A 207 1.19 42.63 -24.32
C GLU A 207 1.68 41.18 -24.40
N GLY A 208 2.99 40.97 -24.47
CA GLY A 208 3.59 39.63 -24.39
C GLY A 208 3.29 38.95 -23.06
N MET A 209 3.50 39.67 -21.96
CA MET A 209 3.28 39.18 -20.60
C MET A 209 1.78 38.97 -20.30
N SER A 210 0.89 39.78 -20.87
CA SER A 210 -0.57 39.61 -20.79
C SER A 210 -1.02 38.37 -21.54
N LYS A 211 -0.45 38.10 -22.73
CA LYS A 211 -0.74 36.86 -23.48
C LYS A 211 -0.23 35.61 -22.77
N ASP A 212 0.93 35.70 -22.11
CA ASP A 212 1.46 34.60 -21.31
C ASP A 212 0.66 34.42 -20.00
N ALA A 213 0.21 35.52 -19.39
CA ALA A 213 -0.73 35.48 -18.26
C ALA A 213 -2.07 34.87 -18.68
N ASP A 214 -2.65 35.23 -19.82
CA ASP A 214 -3.89 34.63 -20.35
C ASP A 214 -3.73 33.12 -20.64
N LYS A 215 -2.55 32.69 -21.10
CA LYS A 215 -2.24 31.25 -21.28
C LYS A 215 -2.09 30.53 -19.94
N VAL A 216 -1.40 31.13 -18.97
CA VAL A 216 -1.21 30.55 -17.64
C VAL A 216 -2.53 30.51 -16.89
N LEU A 217 -3.34 31.57 -16.96
CA LEU A 217 -4.68 31.64 -16.38
C LEU A 217 -5.64 30.68 -17.07
N GLY A 218 -5.59 30.55 -18.40
CA GLY A 218 -6.37 29.55 -19.12
C GLY A 218 -5.96 28.12 -18.79
N THR A 219 -4.66 27.86 -18.61
CA THR A 219 -4.15 26.55 -18.16
C THR A 219 -4.53 26.27 -16.72
N ALA A 220 -4.50 27.29 -15.85
CA ALA A 220 -4.96 27.21 -14.47
C ALA A 220 -6.46 26.96 -14.40
N ASP A 221 -7.31 27.66 -15.16
CA ASP A 221 -8.75 27.42 -15.24
C ASP A 221 -9.07 26.02 -15.78
N THR A 222 -8.30 25.55 -16.77
CA THR A 222 -8.45 24.19 -17.31
C THR A 222 -8.04 23.13 -16.29
N PHE A 223 -6.93 23.35 -15.56
CA PHE A 223 -6.45 22.46 -14.51
C PHE A 223 -7.41 22.46 -13.31
N ILE A 224 -7.88 23.61 -12.86
CA ILE A 224 -8.84 23.78 -11.76
C ILE A 224 -10.17 23.15 -12.13
N SER A 225 -10.70 23.38 -13.33
CA SER A 225 -11.97 22.79 -13.76
C SER A 225 -11.89 21.28 -13.97
N THR A 226 -10.75 20.75 -14.44
CA THR A 226 -10.54 19.30 -14.57
C THR A 226 -10.36 18.64 -13.20
N THR A 227 -9.62 19.29 -12.31
CA THR A 227 -9.39 18.81 -10.94
C THR A 227 -10.68 18.87 -10.11
N ASP A 228 -11.50 19.92 -10.24
CA ASP A 228 -12.79 20.04 -9.56
C ASP A 228 -13.80 19.00 -10.06
N LYS A 229 -13.88 18.76 -11.38
CA LYS A 229 -14.72 17.70 -11.95
C LYS A 229 -14.28 16.30 -11.48
N GLN A 230 -12.97 16.04 -11.47
CA GLN A 230 -12.42 14.76 -11.02
C GLN A 230 -12.63 14.55 -9.51
N LEU A 231 -12.40 15.58 -8.69
CA LEU A 231 -12.68 15.56 -7.25
C LEU A 231 -14.17 15.36 -6.97
N GLN A 232 -15.07 16.05 -7.67
CA GLN A 232 -16.51 15.86 -7.52
C GLN A 232 -16.92 14.43 -7.87
N GLU A 233 -16.37 13.85 -8.94
CA GLU A 233 -16.68 12.48 -9.33
C GLU A 233 -16.15 11.46 -8.32
N GLN A 234 -14.93 11.66 -7.81
CA GLN A 234 -14.36 10.84 -6.75
C GLN A 234 -15.14 10.96 -5.44
N MET A 235 -15.64 12.15 -5.09
CA MET A 235 -16.48 12.36 -3.91
C MET A 235 -17.86 11.70 -4.05
N LYS A 236 -18.46 11.71 -5.25
CA LYS A 236 -19.69 10.95 -5.53
C LYS A 236 -19.46 9.45 -5.39
N GLN A 237 -18.37 8.93 -5.96
CA GLN A 237 -18.01 7.52 -5.83
C GLN A 237 -17.75 7.13 -4.39
N LEU A 238 -16.98 7.94 -3.65
CA LEU A 238 -16.72 7.72 -2.23
C LEU A 238 -18.02 7.75 -1.41
N HIS A 239 -18.93 8.68 -1.69
CA HIS A 239 -20.23 8.75 -1.04
C HIS A 239 -21.04 7.46 -1.26
N VAL A 240 -21.08 6.94 -2.49
CA VAL A 240 -21.77 5.67 -2.80
C VAL A 240 -21.11 4.49 -2.07
N VAL A 241 -19.78 4.43 -2.03
CA VAL A 241 -19.05 3.39 -1.30
C VAL A 241 -19.35 3.45 0.21
N LEU A 242 -19.40 4.65 0.79
CA LEU A 242 -19.74 4.84 2.20
C LEU A 242 -21.20 4.43 2.51
N LEU A 243 -22.13 4.74 1.60
CA LEU A 243 -23.52 4.31 1.72
C LEU A 243 -23.64 2.78 1.65
N ASN A 244 -22.94 2.13 0.73
CA ASN A 244 -22.90 0.66 0.63
C ASN A 244 -22.25 0.02 1.86
N LEU A 245 -21.16 0.61 2.36
CA LEU A 245 -20.48 0.14 3.58
C LEU A 245 -21.41 0.25 4.80
N LYS A 246 -22.22 1.30 4.87
CA LYS A 246 -23.23 1.47 5.92
C LYS A 246 -24.32 0.40 5.87
N VAL A 247 -24.80 0.03 4.68
CA VAL A 247 -25.75 -1.07 4.50
C VAL A 247 -25.14 -2.41 4.90
N VAL A 248 -23.94 -2.71 4.39
CA VAL A 248 -23.22 -3.95 4.66
C VAL A 248 -22.90 -4.10 6.15
N SER A 249 -22.39 -3.05 6.80
CA SER A 249 -22.09 -3.09 8.25
C SER A 249 -23.34 -3.28 9.10
N THR A 250 -24.48 -2.70 8.70
CA THR A 250 -25.76 -2.90 9.38
C THR A 250 -26.24 -4.35 9.25
N HIS A 251 -26.14 -4.96 8.07
CA HIS A 251 -26.50 -6.36 7.87
C HIS A 251 -25.50 -7.35 8.49
N ALA A 252 -24.20 -7.03 8.47
CA ALA A 252 -23.18 -7.83 9.15
C ALA A 252 -23.44 -7.87 10.66
N LYS A 253 -23.87 -6.76 11.26
CA LYS A 253 -24.30 -6.73 12.67
C LYS A 253 -25.48 -7.67 12.92
N ALA A 254 -26.46 -7.72 12.02
CA ALA A 254 -27.59 -8.66 12.13
C ALA A 254 -27.14 -10.13 12.11
N LEU A 255 -26.16 -10.44 11.25
CA LEU A 255 -25.58 -11.78 11.13
C LEU A 255 -24.81 -12.18 12.40
N VAL A 256 -23.97 -11.27 12.92
CA VAL A 256 -23.22 -11.48 14.17
C VAL A 256 -24.17 -11.66 15.36
N GLU A 257 -25.23 -10.86 15.45
CA GLU A 257 -26.26 -11.02 16.48
C GLU A 257 -26.99 -12.38 16.37
N ALA A 258 -27.31 -12.83 15.15
CA ALA A 258 -27.91 -14.14 14.94
C ALA A 258 -26.97 -15.30 15.30
N LEU A 259 -25.67 -15.18 15.00
CA LEU A 259 -24.64 -16.13 15.39
C LEU A 259 -24.47 -16.19 16.91
N ALA A 260 -24.47 -15.03 17.57
CA ALA A 260 -24.29 -14.91 19.01
C ALA A 260 -25.49 -15.46 19.80
N GLU A 261 -26.72 -15.26 19.31
CA GLU A 261 -27.91 -15.80 19.96
C GLU A 261 -28.03 -17.32 19.78
N LYS A 262 -28.06 -17.80 18.53
CA LYS A 262 -28.27 -19.22 18.20
C LYS A 262 -27.64 -19.57 16.84
N PRO A 263 -26.43 -20.14 16.80
CA PRO A 263 -25.72 -20.40 15.54
C PRO A 263 -26.46 -21.42 14.64
N ASN A 264 -27.18 -22.37 15.23
CA ASN A 264 -28.01 -23.34 14.50
C ASN A 264 -29.18 -22.69 13.71
N ARG A 265 -29.60 -21.48 14.08
CA ARG A 265 -30.71 -20.78 13.43
C ARG A 265 -30.35 -20.30 12.02
N ILE A 266 -29.08 -20.03 11.74
CA ILE A 266 -28.61 -19.53 10.43
C ILE A 266 -28.69 -20.62 9.36
N ILE A 267 -28.46 -21.87 9.76
CA ILE A 267 -28.41 -23.01 8.85
C ILE A 267 -29.75 -23.75 8.78
N PHE A 268 -30.50 -23.81 9.90
CA PHE A 268 -31.67 -24.70 10.03
C PHE A 268 -33.01 -23.98 10.27
N SER A 269 -33.08 -22.65 10.29
CA SER A 269 -34.37 -21.94 10.47
C SER A 269 -35.00 -21.51 9.14
N GLY A 270 -36.27 -21.86 8.94
CA GLY A 270 -37.03 -21.58 7.72
C GLY A 270 -37.65 -20.19 7.63
N LYS A 271 -37.45 -19.30 8.62
CA LYS A 271 -38.01 -17.94 8.62
C LYS A 271 -36.91 -16.89 8.67
N PRO A 272 -36.67 -16.14 7.57
CA PRO A 272 -35.65 -15.10 7.54
C PRO A 272 -35.99 -13.98 8.54
N ALA A 273 -34.97 -13.44 9.21
CA ALA A 273 -35.15 -12.27 10.07
C ALA A 273 -35.52 -11.05 9.23
N LYS A 274 -36.48 -10.24 9.70
CA LYS A 274 -36.87 -9.00 9.03
C LYS A 274 -35.79 -7.94 9.27
N LEU A 275 -34.91 -7.77 8.28
CA LEU A 275 -33.83 -6.79 8.32
C LEU A 275 -34.38 -5.37 8.10
N THR A 276 -33.65 -4.38 8.63
CA THR A 276 -33.93 -2.98 8.34
C THR A 276 -33.77 -2.72 6.84
N PRO A 277 -34.76 -2.13 6.15
CA PRO A 277 -34.69 -1.88 4.72
C PRO A 277 -33.54 -0.95 4.36
N GLU A 278 -32.87 -1.22 3.23
CA GLU A 278 -31.76 -0.39 2.73
C GLU A 278 -32.17 1.08 2.60
N SER A 279 -33.37 1.34 2.09
CA SER A 279 -33.91 2.70 1.94
C SER A 279 -34.01 3.49 3.24
N GLU A 280 -34.16 2.82 4.39
CA GLU A 280 -34.17 3.45 5.71
C GLU A 280 -32.75 3.64 6.25
N ILE A 281 -31.85 2.67 6.01
CA ILE A 281 -30.43 2.77 6.38
C ILE A 281 -29.76 3.93 5.65
N LEU A 282 -30.06 4.10 4.35
CA LEU A 282 -29.49 5.14 3.51
C LEU A 282 -29.98 6.54 3.92
N LYS A 283 -31.24 6.68 4.35
CA LYS A 283 -31.83 7.97 4.76
C LYS A 283 -31.48 8.40 6.19
N SER A 284 -31.10 7.47 7.07
CA SER A 284 -30.85 7.79 8.47
C SER A 284 -29.53 8.53 8.67
N SER A 285 -29.50 9.62 9.43
CA SER A 285 -28.25 10.29 9.86
C SER A 285 -27.57 9.60 11.05
N LYS A 286 -28.21 8.58 11.64
CA LYS A 286 -27.71 7.84 12.81
C LYS A 286 -27.67 6.32 12.53
N PRO A 287 -26.80 5.56 13.23
CA PRO A 287 -26.81 4.10 13.13
C PRO A 287 -28.18 3.53 13.50
N LEU A 288 -28.76 2.71 12.62
CA LEU A 288 -30.03 2.03 12.88
C LEU A 288 -29.78 0.63 13.46
N PRO A 289 -30.72 0.09 14.27
CA PRO A 289 -30.66 -1.30 14.69
C PRO A 289 -30.72 -2.23 13.48
N ALA A 290 -30.02 -3.36 13.59
CA ALA A 290 -29.84 -4.32 12.50
C ALA A 290 -31.13 -5.12 12.19
N LYS A 291 -32.04 -5.21 13.17
CA LYS A 291 -33.37 -5.83 13.09
C LYS A 291 -34.42 -4.80 13.50
N LYS A 292 -35.60 -4.84 12.88
CA LYS A 292 -36.81 -4.19 13.43
C LYS A 292 -37.45 -5.11 14.48
N PRO A 293 -38.05 -4.56 15.55
CA PRO A 293 -38.93 -5.33 16.43
C PRO A 293 -40.11 -5.94 15.67
#